data_AF-A0A4U1ET41-F1
#
_entry.id   AF-A0A4U1ET41-F1
#
_cell.length_a   1.000
_cell.length_b   1.000
_cell.length_c   1.000
_cell.angle_alpha   90.00
_cell.angle_beta   90.00
_cell.angle_gamma   90.00
#
_symmetry.space_group_name_H-M   'P 1'
#
loop_
_entity.id
_entity.type
_entity.pdbx_description
1 polymer ?
#
loop_
_entity_poly.entity_id
_entity_poly.type
_entity_poly.pdbx_seq_one_letter_code
_entity_poly.pdbx_strand_id
1 'polypeptide(L)' 'MVHQMTELCWEKRTDKPGPKLDSWAEACFVNCIERFIDTSQFILNRLEQTQKSKPGFSESLSD' A
#
# COMPACT_ATOMS: atom_id res chain seq x y z
N MET A 1 -1.81 -1.82 -10.65
CA MET A 1 -2.11 -1.76 -9.19
C MET A 1 -2.74 -3.06 -8.70
N VAL A 2 -3.89 -3.49 -9.24
CA VAL A 2 -4.55 -4.75 -8.81
C VAL A 2 -3.60 -5.95 -8.87
N HIS A 3 -2.92 -6.18 -10.01
CA HIS A 3 -1.94 -7.27 -10.12
C HIS A 3 -0.86 -7.24 -9.03
N GLN A 4 -0.25 -6.07 -8.80
CA GLN A 4 0.79 -5.90 -7.79
C GLN A 4 0.29 -6.14 -6.36
N MET A 5 -0.95 -5.72 -6.07
CA MET A 5 -1.60 -5.98 -4.78
C MET A 5 -1.91 -7.46 -4.60
N THR A 6 -2.38 -8.13 -5.66
CA THR A 6 -2.60 -9.56 -5.66
C THR A 6 -1.31 -10.32 -5.37
N GLU A 7 -0.21 -10.03 -6.07
CA GLU A 7 1.09 -10.66 -5.82
C GLU A 7 1.57 -10.42 -4.39
N LEU A 8 1.53 -9.17 -3.90
CA LEU A 8 1.92 -8.83 -2.53
C LEU A 8 1.12 -9.60 -1.47
N CYS A 9 -0.20 -9.62 -1.61
CA CYS A 9 -1.07 -10.32 -0.66
C CYS A 9 -0.95 -11.85 -0.80
N TRP A 10 -0.62 -12.33 -2.00
CA TRP A 10 -0.39 -13.74 -2.27
C TRP A 10 0.90 -14.23 -1.62
N GLU A 11 1.99 -13.49 -1.75
CA GLU A 11 3.25 -13.76 -1.05
C GLU A 11 3.09 -13.77 0.47
N LYS A 12 2.20 -12.93 1.01
CA LYS A 12 1.97 -12.88 2.47
C LYS A 12 1.22 -14.08 3.03
N ARG A 13 0.54 -14.88 2.21
CA ARG A 13 -0.33 -15.93 2.72
C ARG A 13 -0.21 -17.31 2.08
N THR A 14 0.30 -17.41 0.87
CA THR A 14 0.25 -18.68 0.14
C THR A 14 1.49 -19.51 0.41
N ASP A 15 1.49 -20.23 1.53
CA ASP A 15 2.53 -21.24 1.81
C ASP A 15 2.30 -22.53 1.01
N LYS A 16 1.03 -22.89 0.76
CA LYS A 16 0.64 -24.08 -0.01
C LYS A 16 -0.58 -23.77 -0.88
N PRO A 17 -0.42 -23.64 -2.21
CA PRO A 17 -1.55 -23.42 -3.09
C PRO A 17 -2.40 -24.70 -3.18
N GLY A 18 -3.64 -24.61 -2.70
CA GLY A 18 -4.69 -25.61 -2.94
C GLY A 18 -5.50 -25.31 -4.20
N PRO A 19 -6.39 -26.21 -4.62
CA PRO A 19 -7.27 -26.01 -5.78
C PRO A 19 -8.30 -24.87 -5.57
N LYS A 20 -8.51 -24.43 -4.32
CA LYS A 20 -9.34 -23.29 -3.94
C LYS A 20 -8.68 -22.55 -2.77
N LEU A 21 -8.96 -21.27 -2.65
CA LEU A 21 -8.69 -20.53 -1.43
C LEU A 21 -9.62 -21.08 -0.34
N ASP A 22 -9.06 -21.49 0.79
CA ASP A 22 -9.85 -21.75 1.99
C ASP A 22 -10.44 -20.43 2.56
N SER A 23 -11.40 -20.51 3.48
CA SER A 23 -12.08 -19.31 4.01
C SER A 23 -11.15 -18.38 4.78
N TRP A 24 -10.16 -18.94 5.49
CA TRP A 24 -9.10 -18.15 6.10
C TRP A 24 -8.25 -17.48 5.01
N ALA A 25 -8.06 -18.18 3.90
CA ALA A 25 -7.44 -17.80 2.63
C ALA A 25 -8.24 -16.77 1.83
N GLU A 26 -9.48 -16.48 2.17
CA GLU A 26 -10.22 -15.37 1.58
C GLU A 26 -10.17 -14.14 2.51
N ALA A 27 -10.44 -14.33 3.81
CA ALA A 27 -10.52 -13.24 4.79
C ALA A 27 -9.24 -12.39 4.89
N CYS A 28 -8.07 -13.02 5.02
CA CYS A 28 -6.78 -12.31 4.99
C CYS A 28 -6.44 -11.63 3.62
N PHE A 29 -6.97 -12.05 2.46
CA PHE A 29 -6.77 -11.30 1.21
C PHE A 29 -7.50 -9.96 1.29
N VAL A 30 -8.76 -9.99 1.75
CA VAL A 30 -9.56 -8.79 2.00
C VAL A 30 -8.83 -7.87 2.97
N ASN A 31 -8.41 -8.38 4.13
CA ASN A 31 -7.68 -7.59 5.12
C ASN A 31 -6.36 -7.03 4.58
N CYS A 32 -5.60 -7.82 3.80
CA CYS A 32 -4.33 -7.38 3.22
C CYS A 32 -4.52 -6.20 2.27
N ILE A 33 -5.55 -6.28 1.40
CA ILE A 33 -5.89 -5.21 0.45
C ILE A 33 -6.34 -3.95 1.19
N GLU A 34 -7.24 -4.09 2.17
CA GLU A 34 -7.71 -2.97 2.99
C GLU A 34 -6.55 -2.27 3.71
N ARG A 35 -5.68 -3.05 4.37
CA ARG A 35 -4.48 -2.53 5.05
C ARG A 35 -3.52 -1.81 4.11
N PHE A 36 -3.34 -2.31 2.89
CA PHE A 36 -2.51 -1.66 1.89
C PHE A 36 -3.07 -0.28 1.51
N ILE A 37 -4.38 -0.20 1.27
CA ILE A 37 -5.07 1.05 0.92
C ILE A 37 -4.98 2.04 2.08
N ASP A 38 -5.32 1.63 3.30
CA ASP A 38 -5.27 2.46 4.51
C ASP A 38 -3.88 3.06 4.72
N THR A 39 -2.84 2.21 4.61
CA THR A 39 -1.45 2.62 4.81
C THR A 39 -0.99 3.59 3.72
N SER A 40 -1.37 3.31 2.47
CA SER A 40 -1.04 4.18 1.34
C SER A 40 -1.65 5.57 1.51
N GLN A 41 -2.93 5.63 1.88
CA GLN A 41 -3.63 6.89 2.17
C GLN A 41 -3.01 7.62 3.35
N PHE A 42 -2.68 6.92 4.44
CA PHE A 42 -2.01 7.51 5.59
C PHE A 42 -0.67 8.15 5.22
N ILE A 43 0.15 7.45 4.42
CA ILE A 43 1.44 7.98 3.95
C ILE A 43 1.23 9.22 3.08
N LEU A 44 0.31 9.17 2.11
CA LEU A 44 -0.01 10.31 1.25
C LEU A 44 -0.46 11.53 2.06
N ASN A 45 -1.40 11.34 2.99
CA ASN A 45 -1.88 12.40 3.88
C ASN A 45 -0.74 13.05 4.68
N ARG A 46 0.22 12.26 5.17
CA ARG A 46 1.37 12.77 5.92
C ARG A 46 2.36 13.52 5.02
N LEU A 47 2.59 13.04 3.80
CA LEU A 47 3.45 13.71 2.82
C LEU A 47 2.85 15.06 2.41
N GLU A 48 1.55 15.13 2.15
CA GLU A 48 0.86 16.39 1.84
C GLU A 48 0.94 17.40 2.99
N GLN A 49 0.74 16.96 4.23
CA GLN A 49 0.88 17.83 5.40
C GLN A 49 2.31 18.35 5.55
N THR A 50 3.31 17.51 5.28
CA THR A 50 4.73 17.89 5.32
C THR A 50 5.09 18.89 4.22
N GLN A 51 4.51 18.75 3.03
CA GLN A 51 4.69 19.73 1.94
C GLN A 51 4.02 21.06 2.27
N LYS A 52 2.81 21.04 2.83
CA LYS A 52 2.08 22.26 3.24
C LYS A 52 2.76 23.02 4.38
N SER A 53 3.49 22.33 5.26
CA SER A 53 4.16 22.94 6.41
C SER A 53 5.58 23.46 6.11
N LYS A 54 6.13 23.21 4.92
CA LYS A 54 7.44 23.71 4.51
C LYS A 54 7.29 25.12 3.89
N PRO A 55 7.79 26.21 4.52
CA PRO A 55 7.91 27.48 3.83
C PRO A 55 8.90 27.29 2.67
N GLY A 56 8.55 27.86 1.51
CA GLY A 56 9.09 27.54 0.18
C GLY A 56 10.56 27.13 0.09
N PHE A 57 10.81 26.01 -0.59
CA PHE A 57 12.05 25.83 -1.35
C PHE A 57 11.95 26.74 -2.58
N SER A 58 12.24 28.03 -2.39
CA SER A 58 12.60 28.96 -3.45
C SER A 58 14.04 29.33 -3.24
N GLU A 59 14.97 28.52 -3.76
CA GLU A 59 16.22 28.94 -4.41
C GLU A 59 17.07 27.71 -4.72
N SER A 60 17.83 27.81 -5.82
CA SER A 60 18.84 26.86 -6.30
C SER A 60 18.34 25.73 -7.21
N LEU A 61 17.73 26.11 -8.34
CA LEU A 61 18.13 25.55 -9.63
C LEU A 61 18.23 26.68 -10.66
N SER A 62 19.28 27.47 -10.50
CA SER A 62 19.80 28.41 -11.51
C SER A 62 21.30 28.44 -11.32
N ASP A 63 21.94 27.37 -11.78
CA ASP A 63 23.23 27.35 -12.46
C ASP A 63 23.18 26.22 -13.48
#